data_AF-A0A949ETG6-F1
#
_entry.id   AF-A0A949ETG6-F1
#
_cell.length_a   1.000
_cell.length_b   1.000
_cell.length_c   1.000
_cell.angle_alpha   90.00
_cell.angle_beta   90.00
_cell.angle_gamma   90.00
#
_symmetry.space_group_name_H-M   'P 1'
#
loop_
_entity.id
_entity.type
_entity.pdbx_description
1 polymer ?
#
loop_
_entity_poly.entity_id
_entity_poly.type
_entity_poly.pdbx_seq_one_letter_code
_entity_poly.pdbx_strand_id
1 'polypeptide(L)'
;MRLGFRRGALFLLLCLLVPFFIFSPASAEDATDVTAAVKRARDSGVPENVLSQMLVFGYKYNLKAVEMANFVNITREAKEENLPIGPLVSKMEEGLGKRIHAGIIERVLRQQLSQYRFARRVVHKTMNRWSIPTQSLESGELVRLSKTLSMGISRQEMEGFFARAPQAPIAEMVNALELMAALKQSHLQTEMSEEIVFTGLKKGFFSKTAWNLPLMVSAAKSKKVPDEKIKAAAIEVVSGKKSVLKAHAELGLDPRDLVRGPQFSGSPSESTGKGEGTGHGAGDSDGMGSGSGDADGMGGGSGGPSGSGGGVGSH
;
A
#
# COMPACT_ATOMS: atom_id res chain seq x y z
N MET A 1 -27.01 -80.87 -6.85
CA MET A 1 -25.54 -80.82 -6.69
C MET A 1 -25.02 -79.55 -7.36
N ARG A 2 -24.11 -78.86 -6.67
CA ARG A 2 -23.53 -77.55 -7.01
C ARG A 2 -22.43 -77.65 -8.08
N LEU A 3 -21.92 -76.46 -8.45
CA LEU A 3 -20.78 -76.09 -9.32
C LEU A 3 -21.18 -75.89 -10.79
N GLY A 4 -20.88 -74.77 -11.44
CA GLY A 4 -20.14 -73.57 -11.06
C GLY A 4 -19.79 -72.81 -12.34
N PHE A 5 -20.48 -71.71 -12.65
CA PHE A 5 -20.25 -70.93 -13.87
C PHE A 5 -20.46 -69.44 -13.60
N ARG A 6 -19.57 -68.85 -12.80
CA ARG A 6 -19.54 -67.39 -12.57
C ARG A 6 -18.12 -66.89 -12.33
N ARG A 7 -17.18 -67.08 -13.28
CA ARG A 7 -15.85 -66.40 -13.23
C ARG A 7 -15.24 -66.03 -14.60
N GLY A 8 -15.94 -66.22 -15.71
CA GLY A 8 -15.36 -66.01 -17.06
C GLY A 8 -15.68 -64.69 -17.78
N ALA A 9 -16.56 -63.84 -17.24
CA ALA A 9 -17.09 -62.68 -17.97
C ALA A 9 -16.72 -61.31 -17.39
N LEU A 10 -15.78 -61.25 -16.43
CA LEU A 10 -15.34 -59.99 -15.80
C LEU A 10 -13.95 -59.52 -16.26
N PHE A 11 -13.32 -60.22 -17.20
CA PHE A 11 -11.96 -59.91 -17.66
C PHE A 11 -11.88 -59.32 -19.08
N LEU A 12 -13.02 -59.22 -19.78
CA LEU A 12 -13.08 -58.73 -21.17
C LEU A 12 -13.77 -57.36 -21.32
N LEU A 13 -13.97 -56.65 -20.20
CA LEU A 13 -14.52 -55.28 -20.16
C LEU A 13 -13.62 -54.30 -19.39
N LEU A 14 -12.35 -54.66 -19.16
CA LEU A 14 -11.35 -53.79 -18.52
C LEU A 14 -10.20 -53.38 -19.47
N CYS A 15 -10.25 -53.78 -20.75
CA CYS A 15 -9.18 -53.52 -21.73
C CYS A 15 -9.59 -52.59 -22.88
N LEU A 16 -10.75 -51.91 -22.78
CA LEU A 16 -11.31 -51.10 -23.88
C LEU A 16 -11.76 -49.70 -23.43
N LEU A 17 -11.01 -49.10 -22.50
CA LEU A 17 -11.08 -47.68 -22.17
C LEU A 17 -9.68 -47.15 -21.86
N VAL A 18 -8.79 -47.24 -22.86
CA VAL A 18 -7.63 -46.35 -22.96
C VAL A 18 -7.96 -45.31 -24.04
N PRO A 19 -8.65 -44.20 -23.71
CA PRO A 19 -8.50 -43.01 -24.51
C PRO A 19 -7.18 -42.37 -24.09
N PHE A 20 -6.19 -42.47 -24.98
CA PHE A 20 -5.30 -41.37 -25.37
C PHE A 20 -5.36 -40.12 -24.46
N PHE A 21 -4.75 -40.20 -23.27
CA PHE A 21 -4.18 -39.02 -22.64
C PHE A 21 -2.81 -38.83 -23.29
N ILE A 22 -2.81 -38.12 -24.43
CA ILE A 22 -1.63 -37.38 -24.86
C ILE A 22 -1.44 -36.31 -23.80
N PHE A 23 -0.73 -36.66 -22.72
CA PHE A 23 0.06 -35.68 -22.01
C PHE A 23 1.06 -35.16 -23.03
N SER A 24 0.75 -34.02 -23.66
CA SER A 24 1.82 -33.14 -24.10
C SER A 24 2.63 -32.84 -22.84
N PRO A 25 3.92 -33.22 -22.76
CA PRO A 25 4.79 -32.55 -21.81
C PRO A 25 4.89 -31.12 -22.35
N ALA A 26 4.02 -30.23 -21.88
CA ALA A 26 4.32 -28.82 -21.92
C ALA A 26 5.69 -28.71 -21.25
N SER A 27 6.70 -28.34 -22.03
CA SER A 27 8.10 -28.37 -21.66
C SER A 27 8.30 -28.00 -20.19
N ALA A 28 8.64 -29.00 -19.37
CA ALA A 28 9.38 -28.78 -18.13
C ALA A 28 10.81 -28.39 -18.54
N GLU A 29 10.93 -27.28 -19.27
CA GLU A 29 12.20 -26.68 -19.61
C GLU A 29 12.75 -26.12 -18.30
N ASP A 30 13.87 -26.72 -17.92
CA ASP A 30 14.49 -26.74 -16.61
C ASP A 30 14.20 -25.48 -15.76
N ALA A 31 13.29 -25.61 -14.80
CA ALA A 31 13.04 -24.58 -13.79
C ALA A 31 14.28 -24.29 -12.91
N THR A 32 15.38 -25.03 -13.14
CA THR A 32 16.67 -24.84 -12.48
C THR A 32 17.65 -23.97 -13.28
N ASP A 33 17.41 -23.69 -14.58
CA ASP A 33 18.31 -22.85 -15.37
C ASP A 33 17.98 -21.34 -15.25
N VAL A 34 18.79 -20.66 -14.46
CA VAL A 34 18.74 -19.19 -14.28
C VAL A 34 18.97 -18.47 -15.60
N THR A 35 19.83 -18.98 -16.48
CA THR A 35 20.14 -18.33 -17.77
C THR A 35 18.93 -18.32 -18.68
N ALA A 36 18.26 -19.48 -18.82
CA ALA A 36 17.00 -19.57 -19.55
C ALA A 36 15.90 -18.72 -18.93
N ALA A 37 15.80 -18.65 -17.59
CA ALA A 37 14.81 -17.81 -16.92
C ALA A 37 15.05 -16.31 -17.18
N VAL A 38 16.30 -15.84 -17.09
CA VAL A 38 16.68 -14.45 -17.36
C VAL A 38 16.44 -14.08 -18.83
N LYS A 39 16.81 -14.96 -19.76
CA LYS A 39 16.55 -14.75 -21.19
C LYS A 39 15.05 -14.60 -21.45
N ARG A 40 14.22 -15.51 -20.93
CA ARG A 40 12.75 -15.41 -21.06
C ARG A 40 12.20 -14.14 -20.44
N ALA A 41 12.69 -13.74 -19.27
CA ALA A 41 12.26 -12.50 -18.63
C ALA A 41 12.60 -11.24 -19.44
N ARG A 42 13.81 -11.20 -20.01
CA ARG A 42 14.23 -10.16 -20.97
C ARG A 42 13.32 -10.13 -22.19
N ASP A 43 13.04 -11.29 -22.79
CA ASP A 43 12.20 -11.39 -23.99
C ASP A 43 10.75 -10.94 -23.71
N SER A 44 10.25 -11.13 -22.49
CA SER A 44 8.96 -10.58 -22.03
C SER A 44 8.99 -9.08 -21.67
N GLY A 45 10.15 -8.42 -21.81
CA GLY A 45 10.33 -6.98 -21.60
C GLY A 45 10.62 -6.56 -20.17
N VAL A 46 11.13 -7.46 -19.32
CA VAL A 46 11.64 -7.06 -17.99
C VAL A 46 12.89 -6.19 -18.20
N PRO A 47 12.99 -5.01 -17.56
CA PRO A 47 14.13 -4.12 -17.75
C PRO A 47 15.48 -4.76 -17.35
N GLU A 48 16.54 -4.53 -18.13
CA GLU A 48 17.88 -5.08 -17.87
C GLU A 48 18.45 -4.69 -16.50
N ASN A 49 18.18 -3.48 -16.03
CA ASN A 49 18.62 -3.04 -14.71
C ASN A 49 17.95 -3.87 -13.59
N VAL A 50 16.70 -4.26 -13.76
CA VAL A 50 15.99 -5.16 -12.83
C VAL A 50 16.62 -6.55 -12.87
N LEU A 51 16.84 -7.13 -14.05
CA LEU A 51 17.45 -8.45 -14.19
C LEU A 51 18.88 -8.49 -13.60
N SER A 52 19.66 -7.45 -13.87
CA SER A 52 21.01 -7.28 -13.32
C SER A 52 21.00 -7.20 -11.80
N GLN A 53 20.08 -6.42 -11.22
CA GLN A 53 19.90 -6.34 -9.77
C GLN A 53 19.54 -7.70 -9.15
N MET A 54 18.67 -8.47 -9.80
CA MET A 54 18.30 -9.79 -9.31
C MET A 54 19.48 -10.78 -9.38
N LEU A 55 20.31 -10.72 -10.42
CA LEU A 55 21.55 -11.51 -10.49
C LEU A 55 22.52 -11.14 -9.35
N VAL A 56 22.62 -9.86 -9.01
CA VAL A 56 23.36 -9.41 -7.83
C VAL A 56 22.78 -9.99 -6.54
N PHE A 57 21.45 -10.10 -6.39
CA PHE A 57 20.84 -10.78 -5.24
C PHE A 57 21.23 -12.25 -5.16
N GLY A 58 21.21 -12.95 -6.30
CA GLY A 58 21.61 -14.36 -6.38
C GLY A 58 23.00 -14.59 -5.82
N TYR A 59 23.97 -13.75 -6.23
CA TYR A 59 25.34 -13.80 -5.73
C TYR A 59 25.44 -13.37 -4.25
N LYS A 60 24.93 -12.18 -3.92
CA LYS A 60 25.06 -11.56 -2.58
C LYS A 60 24.46 -12.42 -1.47
N TYR A 61 23.35 -13.10 -1.74
CA TYR A 61 22.60 -13.90 -0.75
C TYR A 61 22.77 -15.41 -0.94
N ASN A 62 23.69 -15.86 -1.81
CA ASN A 62 23.98 -17.27 -2.09
C ASN A 62 22.71 -18.09 -2.44
N LEU A 63 21.87 -17.55 -3.33
CA LEU A 63 20.65 -18.23 -3.74
C LEU A 63 20.96 -19.47 -4.59
N LYS A 64 20.17 -20.53 -4.39
CA LYS A 64 20.21 -21.68 -5.30
C LYS A 64 19.67 -21.27 -6.66
N ALA A 65 20.15 -21.93 -7.72
CA ALA A 65 19.73 -21.67 -9.10
C ALA A 65 18.19 -21.69 -9.26
N VAL A 66 17.53 -22.69 -8.65
CA VAL A 66 16.06 -22.79 -8.65
C VAL A 66 15.36 -21.62 -7.94
N GLU A 67 15.92 -21.12 -6.83
CA GLU A 67 15.33 -20.00 -6.08
C GLU A 67 15.43 -18.70 -6.89
N MET A 68 16.59 -18.50 -7.53
CA MET A 68 16.83 -17.37 -8.41
C MET A 68 15.92 -17.42 -9.66
N ALA A 69 15.80 -18.58 -10.30
CA ALA A 69 14.90 -18.79 -11.44
C ALA A 69 13.44 -18.52 -11.05
N ASN A 70 12.99 -18.96 -9.86
CA ASN A 70 11.64 -18.67 -9.37
C ASN A 70 11.40 -17.16 -9.20
N PHE A 71 12.33 -16.42 -8.60
CA PHE A 71 12.22 -14.97 -8.48
C PHE A 71 12.15 -14.28 -9.84
N VAL A 72 13.03 -14.64 -10.78
CA VAL A 72 13.03 -14.10 -12.15
C VAL A 72 11.68 -14.38 -12.83
N ASN A 73 11.17 -15.60 -12.71
CA ASN A 73 9.88 -15.97 -13.29
C ASN A 73 8.70 -15.16 -12.73
N ILE A 74 8.71 -14.79 -11.44
CA ILE A 74 7.69 -13.92 -10.85
C ILE A 74 7.73 -12.51 -11.46
N THR A 75 8.94 -11.96 -11.69
CA THR A 75 9.07 -10.64 -12.35
C THR A 75 8.65 -10.66 -13.81
N ARG A 76 8.95 -11.76 -14.53
CA ARG A 76 8.44 -12.02 -15.88
C ARG A 76 6.92 -12.06 -15.89
N GLU A 77 6.31 -12.85 -15.01
CA GLU A 77 4.85 -12.98 -14.87
C GLU A 77 4.18 -11.63 -14.59
N ALA A 78 4.78 -10.82 -13.70
CA ALA A 78 4.31 -9.45 -13.46
C ALA A 78 4.41 -8.58 -14.71
N LYS A 79 5.53 -8.66 -15.46
CA LYS A 79 5.72 -7.87 -16.67
C LYS A 79 4.76 -8.23 -17.79
N GLU A 80 4.55 -9.52 -18.05
CA GLU A 80 3.63 -10.02 -19.09
C GLU A 80 2.21 -9.52 -18.86
N GLU A 81 1.83 -9.39 -17.60
CA GLU A 81 0.55 -8.84 -17.21
C GLU A 81 0.56 -7.31 -17.06
N ASN A 82 1.65 -6.59 -17.35
CA ASN A 82 1.76 -5.15 -17.10
C ASN A 82 1.44 -4.77 -15.64
N LEU A 83 1.94 -5.56 -14.68
CA LEU A 83 1.81 -5.32 -13.24
C LEU A 83 3.10 -4.70 -12.65
N PRO A 84 3.00 -4.01 -11.50
CA PRO A 84 4.15 -3.36 -10.88
C PRO A 84 5.26 -4.34 -10.47
N ILE A 85 6.46 -4.19 -11.05
CA ILE A 85 7.62 -5.05 -10.77
C ILE A 85 8.46 -4.50 -9.61
N GLY A 86 8.70 -3.18 -9.58
CA GLY A 86 9.58 -2.54 -8.59
C GLY A 86 9.29 -2.95 -7.14
N PRO A 87 8.03 -2.83 -6.66
CA PRO A 87 7.68 -3.27 -5.31
C PRO A 87 7.92 -4.75 -5.02
N LEU A 88 7.83 -5.64 -6.03
CA LEU A 88 8.13 -7.06 -5.87
C LEU A 88 9.65 -7.26 -5.67
N VAL A 89 10.46 -6.58 -6.47
CA VAL A 89 11.94 -6.62 -6.37
C VAL A 89 12.41 -6.03 -5.05
N SER A 90 11.87 -4.90 -4.61
CA SER A 90 12.18 -4.34 -3.29
C SER A 90 11.77 -5.30 -2.17
N LYS A 91 10.66 -6.02 -2.30
CA LYS A 91 10.22 -7.00 -1.30
C LYS A 91 11.11 -8.24 -1.27
N MET A 92 11.62 -8.66 -2.43
CA MET A 92 12.66 -9.70 -2.52
C MET A 92 13.89 -9.28 -1.72
N GLU A 93 14.43 -8.10 -2.02
CA GLU A 93 15.63 -7.58 -1.37
C GLU A 93 15.45 -7.46 0.15
N GLU A 94 14.32 -6.90 0.60
CA GLU A 94 13.99 -6.77 2.03
C GLU A 94 13.97 -8.14 2.72
N GLY A 95 13.32 -9.14 2.10
CA GLY A 95 13.23 -10.49 2.65
C GLY A 95 14.60 -11.17 2.73
N LEU A 96 15.41 -11.04 1.68
CA LEU A 96 16.77 -11.60 1.62
C LEU A 96 17.69 -10.92 2.62
N GLY A 97 17.62 -9.59 2.75
CA GLY A 97 18.37 -8.82 3.75
C GLY A 97 18.02 -9.22 5.19
N LYS A 98 16.77 -9.61 5.43
CA LYS A 98 16.29 -10.17 6.72
C LYS A 98 16.57 -11.67 6.88
N ARG A 99 17.29 -12.30 5.96
CA ARG A 99 17.62 -13.73 5.93
C ARG A 99 16.38 -14.64 5.99
N ILE A 100 15.28 -14.18 5.40
CA ILE A 100 14.06 -14.97 5.27
C ILE A 100 14.31 -16.04 4.19
N HIS A 101 13.85 -17.27 4.44
CA HIS A 101 13.99 -18.37 3.49
C HIS A 101 13.33 -18.03 2.14
N ALA A 102 14.01 -18.31 1.02
CA ALA A 102 13.58 -17.90 -0.32
C ALA A 102 12.15 -18.39 -0.67
N GLY A 103 11.81 -19.63 -0.31
CA GLY A 103 10.45 -20.16 -0.50
C GLY A 103 9.34 -19.40 0.25
N ILE A 104 9.65 -18.75 1.38
CA ILE A 104 8.68 -17.90 2.10
C ILE A 104 8.51 -16.58 1.34
N ILE A 105 9.62 -15.99 0.88
CA ILE A 105 9.61 -14.77 0.07
C ILE A 105 8.79 -15.00 -1.19
N GLU A 106 9.06 -16.09 -1.92
CA GLU A 106 8.29 -16.49 -3.11
C GLU A 106 6.79 -16.53 -2.83
N ARG A 107 6.36 -17.16 -1.73
CA ARG A 107 4.94 -17.23 -1.37
C ARG A 107 4.33 -15.83 -1.15
N VAL A 108 5.06 -14.93 -0.50
CA VAL A 108 4.62 -13.55 -0.28
C VAL A 108 4.49 -12.80 -1.61
N LEU A 109 5.47 -12.92 -2.50
CA LEU A 109 5.43 -12.28 -3.82
C LEU A 109 4.27 -12.79 -4.68
N ARG A 110 4.02 -14.10 -4.69
CA ARG A 110 2.87 -14.70 -5.39
C ARG A 110 1.54 -14.21 -4.83
N GLN A 111 1.45 -14.06 -3.51
CA GLN A 111 0.28 -13.47 -2.88
C GLN A 111 0.09 -12.01 -3.30
N GLN A 112 1.15 -11.21 -3.32
CA GLN A 112 1.12 -9.82 -3.77
C GLN A 112 0.72 -9.71 -5.25
N LEU A 113 1.21 -10.60 -6.10
CA LEU A 113 0.82 -10.67 -7.52
C LEU A 113 -0.67 -11.01 -7.68
N SER A 114 -1.18 -11.97 -6.89
CA SER A 114 -2.61 -12.29 -6.80
C SER A 114 -3.46 -11.08 -6.36
N GLN A 115 -2.96 -10.28 -5.41
CA GLN A 115 -3.61 -9.05 -4.97
C GLN A 115 -3.62 -7.98 -6.08
N TYR A 116 -2.55 -7.81 -6.84
CA TYR A 116 -2.53 -6.92 -8.01
C TYR A 116 -3.58 -7.31 -9.06
N ARG A 117 -3.62 -8.60 -9.42
CA ARG A 117 -4.63 -9.12 -10.36
C ARG A 117 -6.04 -8.85 -9.87
N PHE A 118 -6.28 -9.09 -8.58
CA PHE A 118 -7.58 -8.84 -7.98
C PHE A 118 -7.94 -7.35 -8.02
N ALA A 119 -7.07 -6.47 -7.50
CA ALA A 119 -7.30 -5.03 -7.47
C ALA A 119 -7.57 -4.47 -8.87
N ARG A 120 -6.75 -4.85 -9.87
CA ARG A 120 -6.96 -4.45 -11.27
C ARG A 120 -8.32 -4.87 -11.79
N ARG A 121 -8.74 -6.12 -11.57
CA ARG A 121 -10.06 -6.59 -12.01
C ARG A 121 -11.20 -5.78 -11.38
N VAL A 122 -11.09 -5.47 -10.08
CA VAL A 122 -12.11 -4.68 -9.38
C VAL A 122 -12.19 -3.27 -9.96
N VAL A 123 -11.05 -2.60 -10.10
CA VAL A 123 -11.00 -1.23 -10.63
C VAL A 123 -11.48 -1.17 -12.07
N HIS A 124 -11.05 -2.11 -12.93
CA HIS A 124 -11.51 -2.17 -14.33
C HIS A 124 -13.03 -2.30 -14.45
N LYS A 125 -13.69 -3.07 -13.57
CA LYS A 125 -15.17 -3.13 -13.55
C LYS A 125 -15.79 -1.75 -13.30
N THR A 126 -15.23 -1.00 -12.35
CA THR A 126 -15.68 0.37 -12.04
C THR A 126 -15.36 1.35 -13.16
N MET A 127 -14.18 1.25 -13.78
CA MET A 127 -13.80 2.07 -14.93
C MET A 127 -14.74 1.85 -16.10
N ASN A 128 -15.05 0.60 -16.43
CA ASN A 128 -15.99 0.25 -17.49
C ASN A 128 -17.39 0.81 -17.20
N ARG A 129 -17.86 0.74 -15.94
CA ARG A 129 -19.15 1.31 -15.55
C ARG A 129 -19.22 2.82 -15.76
N TRP A 130 -18.13 3.54 -15.49
CA TRP A 130 -18.06 4.99 -15.56
C TRP A 130 -17.40 5.52 -16.85
N SER A 131 -17.14 4.64 -17.82
CA SER A 131 -16.44 4.96 -19.07
C SER A 131 -15.09 5.68 -18.87
N ILE A 132 -14.35 5.32 -17.82
CA ILE A 132 -13.03 5.87 -17.52
C ILE A 132 -11.97 5.12 -18.35
N PRO A 133 -11.07 5.81 -19.09
CA PRO A 133 -10.04 5.17 -19.90
C PRO A 133 -9.09 4.30 -19.05
N THR A 134 -8.73 3.11 -19.54
CA THR A 134 -7.86 2.15 -18.82
C THR A 134 -6.49 2.72 -18.45
N GLN A 135 -5.98 3.68 -19.22
CA GLN A 135 -4.72 4.39 -18.97
C GLN A 135 -4.79 5.28 -17.71
N SER A 136 -5.99 5.55 -17.19
CA SER A 136 -6.17 6.31 -15.95
C SER A 136 -5.80 5.52 -14.70
N LEU A 137 -5.59 4.20 -14.83
CA LEU A 137 -5.14 3.35 -13.72
C LEU A 137 -3.60 3.32 -13.70
N GLU A 138 -3.02 4.03 -12.74
CA GLU A 138 -1.58 4.08 -12.59
C GLU A 138 -1.05 2.86 -11.82
N SER A 139 0.21 2.49 -12.08
CA SER A 139 0.88 1.42 -11.32
C SER A 139 0.91 1.72 -9.82
N GLY A 140 1.06 2.99 -9.43
CA GLY A 140 1.04 3.41 -8.03
C GLY A 140 -0.29 3.12 -7.33
N GLU A 141 -1.41 3.27 -8.02
CA GLU A 141 -2.75 2.99 -7.48
C GLU A 141 -2.96 1.49 -7.23
N LEU A 142 -2.49 0.63 -8.13
CA LEU A 142 -2.51 -0.82 -7.93
C LEU A 142 -1.70 -1.26 -6.72
N VAL A 143 -0.52 -0.65 -6.52
CA VAL A 143 0.32 -0.90 -5.34
C VAL A 143 -0.44 -0.53 -4.08
N ARG A 144 -1.02 0.66 -4.05
CA ARG A 144 -1.81 1.17 -2.92
C ARG A 144 -3.00 0.28 -2.58
N LEU A 145 -3.79 -0.13 -3.58
CA LEU A 145 -4.90 -1.05 -3.38
C LEU A 145 -4.47 -2.40 -2.82
N SER A 146 -3.38 -2.99 -3.32
CA SER A 146 -2.87 -4.24 -2.77
C SER A 146 -2.46 -4.11 -1.30
N LYS A 147 -1.88 -2.96 -0.92
CA LYS A 147 -1.53 -2.65 0.46
C LYS A 147 -2.79 -2.51 1.31
N THR A 148 -3.85 -1.89 0.80
CA THR A 148 -5.12 -1.76 1.50
C THR A 148 -5.76 -3.11 1.83
N LEU A 149 -5.64 -4.12 0.97
CA LEU A 149 -6.05 -5.49 1.31
C LEU A 149 -5.26 -6.04 2.51
N SER A 150 -3.98 -5.68 2.60
CA SER A 150 -3.11 -6.06 3.72
C SER A 150 -3.37 -5.22 4.98
N MET A 151 -4.10 -4.10 4.88
CA MET A 151 -4.51 -3.25 6.01
C MET A 151 -5.83 -3.69 6.67
N GLY A 152 -6.40 -4.83 6.26
CA GLY A 152 -7.61 -5.39 6.87
C GLY A 152 -8.91 -5.09 6.12
N ILE A 153 -8.83 -4.53 4.91
CA ILE A 153 -9.95 -4.54 3.96
C ILE A 153 -9.99 -5.90 3.27
N SER A 154 -11.11 -6.61 3.37
CA SER A 154 -11.27 -7.89 2.66
C SER A 154 -11.47 -7.68 1.16
N ARG A 155 -11.34 -8.78 0.38
CA ARG A 155 -11.64 -8.76 -1.06
C ARG A 155 -13.10 -8.35 -1.32
N GLN A 156 -14.02 -8.90 -0.55
CA GLN A 156 -15.45 -8.61 -0.65
C GLN A 156 -15.75 -7.13 -0.34
N GLU A 157 -15.06 -6.56 0.65
CA GLU A 157 -15.22 -5.14 1.00
C GLU A 157 -14.66 -4.22 -0.08
N MET A 158 -13.50 -4.53 -0.66
CA MET A 158 -12.98 -3.77 -1.78
C MET A 158 -13.91 -3.84 -2.99
N GLU A 159 -14.42 -5.03 -3.34
CA GLU A 159 -15.41 -5.20 -4.40
C GLU A 159 -16.69 -4.40 -4.11
N GLY A 160 -17.23 -4.52 -2.90
CA GLY A 160 -18.44 -3.82 -2.48
C GLY A 160 -18.28 -2.30 -2.42
N PHE A 161 -17.09 -1.81 -2.07
CA PHE A 161 -16.74 -0.39 -2.12
C PHE A 161 -16.76 0.11 -3.56
N PHE A 162 -15.99 -0.51 -4.46
CA PHE A 162 -15.90 -0.09 -5.85
C PHE A 162 -17.23 -0.25 -6.61
N ALA A 163 -18.06 -1.23 -6.23
CA ALA A 163 -19.40 -1.42 -6.75
C ALA A 163 -20.41 -0.34 -6.30
N ARG A 164 -20.19 0.34 -5.17
CA ARG A 164 -21.10 1.41 -4.68
C ARG A 164 -20.51 2.81 -4.78
N ALA A 165 -19.21 2.93 -5.05
CA ALA A 165 -18.52 4.22 -5.13
C ALA A 165 -19.18 5.13 -6.19
N PRO A 166 -19.50 6.40 -5.84
CA PRO A 166 -19.95 7.39 -6.81
C PRO A 166 -18.87 7.63 -7.87
N GLN A 167 -19.24 8.20 -9.02
CA GLN A 167 -18.28 8.57 -10.05
C GLN A 167 -17.28 9.59 -9.51
N ALA A 168 -15.99 9.26 -9.59
CA ALA A 168 -14.85 10.06 -9.15
C ALA A 168 -13.58 9.56 -9.88
N PRO A 169 -12.49 10.35 -9.91
CA PRO A 169 -11.19 9.86 -10.38
C PRO A 169 -10.74 8.62 -9.59
N ILE A 170 -10.03 7.69 -10.25
CA ILE A 170 -9.56 6.45 -9.60
C ILE A 170 -8.67 6.75 -8.39
N ALA A 171 -7.76 7.71 -8.50
CA ALA A 171 -6.94 8.17 -7.40
C ALA A 171 -7.76 8.58 -6.16
N GLU A 172 -8.89 9.26 -6.36
CA GLU A 172 -9.78 9.67 -5.27
C GLU A 172 -10.49 8.46 -4.64
N MET A 173 -10.94 7.50 -5.45
CA MET A 173 -11.52 6.24 -4.95
C MET A 173 -10.50 5.44 -4.13
N VAL A 174 -9.24 5.39 -4.57
CA VAL A 174 -8.14 4.74 -3.83
C VAL A 174 -7.89 5.45 -2.50
N ASN A 175 -7.80 6.79 -2.50
CA ASN A 175 -7.66 7.60 -1.28
C ASN A 175 -8.81 7.34 -0.29
N ALA A 176 -10.04 7.26 -0.81
CA ALA A 176 -11.23 6.99 -0.01
C ALA A 176 -11.24 5.59 0.60
N LEU A 177 -10.82 4.56 -0.15
CA LEU A 177 -10.73 3.19 0.37
C LEU A 177 -9.63 3.05 1.42
N GLU A 178 -8.48 3.71 1.22
CA GLU A 178 -7.42 3.79 2.23
C GLU A 178 -7.90 4.48 3.51
N LEU A 179 -8.65 5.59 3.38
CA LEU A 179 -9.26 6.25 4.52
C LEU A 179 -10.24 5.32 5.25
N MET A 180 -11.10 4.60 4.51
CA MET A 180 -12.02 3.61 5.08
C MET A 180 -11.26 2.55 5.90
N ALA A 181 -10.14 2.04 5.37
CA ALA A 181 -9.30 1.10 6.10
C ALA A 181 -8.78 1.68 7.42
N ALA A 182 -8.29 2.92 7.41
CA ALA A 182 -7.77 3.59 8.59
C ALA A 182 -8.86 3.93 9.62
N LEU A 183 -10.08 4.30 9.18
CA LEU A 183 -11.23 4.52 10.06
C LEU A 183 -11.64 3.23 10.78
N LYS A 184 -11.66 2.11 10.05
CA LYS A 184 -11.95 0.79 10.64
C LYS A 184 -10.86 0.35 11.63
N GLN A 185 -9.60 0.59 11.31
CA GLN A 185 -8.48 0.35 12.24
C GLN A 185 -8.59 1.22 13.49
N SER A 186 -9.26 2.36 13.40
CA SER A 186 -9.59 3.22 14.55
C SER A 186 -10.83 2.75 15.31
N HIS A 187 -11.34 1.54 15.04
CA HIS A 187 -12.53 0.94 15.66
C HIS A 187 -13.83 1.70 15.41
N LEU A 188 -13.93 2.44 14.29
CA LEU A 188 -15.20 2.94 13.80
C LEU A 188 -15.96 1.83 13.07
N GLN A 189 -17.27 1.77 13.22
CA GLN A 189 -18.12 0.78 12.55
C GLN A 189 -17.98 0.88 11.01
N THR A 190 -18.13 -0.25 10.33
CA THR A 190 -17.95 -0.34 8.88
C THR A 190 -18.93 0.56 8.13
N GLU A 191 -20.21 0.53 8.52
CA GLU A 191 -21.28 1.30 7.90
C GLU A 191 -21.04 2.81 8.04
N MET A 192 -20.58 3.25 9.21
CA MET A 192 -20.22 4.65 9.44
C MET A 192 -19.00 5.06 8.61
N SER A 193 -17.99 4.19 8.54
CA SER A 193 -16.80 4.43 7.73
C SER A 193 -17.16 4.58 6.25
N GLU A 194 -18.04 3.72 5.73
CA GLU A 194 -18.57 3.80 4.35
C GLU A 194 -19.32 5.11 4.09
N GLU A 195 -20.19 5.52 5.01
CA GLU A 195 -20.96 6.76 4.86
C GLU A 195 -20.05 7.99 4.81
N ILE A 196 -19.02 8.03 5.66
CA ILE A 196 -18.03 9.11 5.66
C ILE A 196 -17.29 9.16 4.33
N VAL A 197 -16.74 8.04 3.84
CA VAL A 197 -15.94 8.03 2.61
C VAL A 197 -16.78 8.27 1.36
N PHE A 198 -18.02 7.76 1.30
CA PHE A 198 -18.91 8.06 0.17
C PHE A 198 -19.39 9.49 0.18
N THR A 199 -19.59 10.10 1.36
CA THR A 199 -19.88 11.53 1.45
C THR A 199 -18.70 12.37 0.96
N GLY A 200 -17.47 12.02 1.38
CA GLY A 200 -16.27 12.71 0.91
C GLY A 200 -16.06 12.60 -0.60
N LEU A 201 -16.31 11.43 -1.21
CA LEU A 201 -16.21 11.25 -2.66
C LEU A 201 -17.21 12.12 -3.41
N LYS A 202 -18.47 12.17 -2.95
CA LYS A 202 -19.50 13.06 -3.54
C LYS A 202 -19.16 14.55 -3.44
N LYS A 203 -18.27 14.91 -2.51
CA LYS A 203 -17.87 16.29 -2.22
C LYS A 203 -16.47 16.64 -2.74
N GLY A 204 -15.79 15.72 -3.44
CA GLY A 204 -14.44 15.95 -3.99
C GLY A 204 -13.35 16.13 -2.92
N PHE A 205 -13.58 15.61 -1.71
CA PHE A 205 -12.67 15.76 -0.58
C PHE A 205 -11.33 15.03 -0.79
N PHE A 206 -11.32 14.00 -1.62
CA PHE A 206 -10.18 13.09 -1.80
C PHE A 206 -9.19 13.53 -2.87
N SER A 207 -9.34 14.73 -3.43
CA SER A 207 -8.32 15.36 -4.29
C SER A 207 -6.97 15.53 -3.57
N LYS A 208 -6.97 15.53 -2.22
CA LYS A 208 -5.77 15.50 -1.37
C LYS A 208 -5.93 14.45 -0.28
N THR A 209 -4.81 13.98 0.25
CA THR A 209 -4.83 12.96 1.31
C THR A 209 -5.19 13.58 2.66
N ALA A 210 -6.17 13.00 3.35
CA ALA A 210 -6.72 13.51 4.61
C ALA A 210 -6.35 12.63 5.81
N TRP A 211 -5.07 12.31 5.97
CA TRP A 211 -4.57 11.40 7.02
C TRP A 211 -4.79 11.89 8.46
N ASN A 212 -5.12 13.17 8.67
CA ASN A 212 -5.44 13.68 9.99
C ASN A 212 -6.83 13.25 10.48
N LEU A 213 -7.74 12.87 9.58
CA LEU A 213 -9.10 12.48 9.95
C LEU A 213 -9.14 11.15 10.73
N PRO A 214 -8.45 10.07 10.32
CA PRO A 214 -8.35 8.87 11.14
C PRO A 214 -7.71 9.10 12.51
N LEU A 215 -6.74 10.01 12.60
CA LEU A 215 -6.10 10.35 13.89
C LEU A 215 -7.09 11.03 14.84
N MET A 216 -7.90 11.97 14.33
CA MET A 216 -9.00 12.56 15.09
C MET A 216 -9.99 11.50 15.57
N VAL A 217 -10.37 10.56 14.69
CA VAL A 217 -11.30 9.46 15.03
C VAL A 217 -10.69 8.55 16.11
N SER A 218 -9.44 8.13 15.96
CA SER A 218 -8.72 7.30 16.93
C SER A 218 -8.62 7.99 18.31
N ALA A 219 -8.28 9.28 18.33
CA ALA A 219 -8.24 10.08 19.55
C ALA A 219 -9.62 10.19 20.21
N ALA A 220 -10.68 10.46 19.44
CA ALA A 220 -12.05 10.53 19.93
C ALA A 220 -12.53 9.20 20.52
N LYS A 221 -12.22 8.07 19.86
CA LYS A 221 -12.53 6.73 20.36
C LYS A 221 -11.80 6.43 21.66
N SER A 222 -10.53 6.83 21.77
CA SER A 222 -9.73 6.67 23.00
C SER A 222 -10.32 7.46 24.18
N LYS A 223 -10.94 8.61 23.92
CA LYS A 223 -11.68 9.41 24.92
C LYS A 223 -13.15 8.99 25.10
N LYS A 224 -13.56 7.87 24.51
CA LYS A 224 -14.94 7.32 24.60
C LYS A 224 -16.02 8.30 24.12
N VAL A 225 -15.69 9.16 23.15
CA VAL A 225 -16.69 9.97 22.47
C VAL A 225 -17.68 9.04 21.74
N PRO A 226 -19.00 9.27 21.83
CA PRO A 226 -19.98 8.44 21.14
C PRO A 226 -19.78 8.44 19.62
N ASP A 227 -19.89 7.26 18.99
CA ASP A 227 -19.62 7.06 17.56
C ASP A 227 -20.45 7.99 16.67
N GLU A 228 -21.71 8.28 17.02
CA GLU A 228 -22.55 9.22 16.26
C GLU A 228 -21.98 10.65 16.24
N LYS A 229 -21.36 11.10 17.35
CA LYS A 229 -20.71 12.42 17.39
C LYS A 229 -19.44 12.43 16.54
N ILE A 230 -18.67 11.34 16.60
CA ILE A 230 -17.46 11.16 15.77
C ILE A 230 -17.84 11.17 14.28
N LYS A 231 -18.88 10.40 13.91
CA LYS A 231 -19.41 10.33 12.57
C LYS A 231 -19.89 11.69 12.07
N ALA A 232 -20.70 12.41 12.85
CA ALA A 232 -21.20 13.72 12.49
C ALA A 232 -20.04 14.71 12.21
N ALA A 233 -19.05 14.76 13.11
CA ALA A 233 -17.87 15.59 12.93
C ALA A 233 -17.06 15.20 11.69
N ALA A 234 -16.86 13.90 11.46
CA ALA A 234 -16.17 13.41 10.26
C ALA A 234 -16.93 13.75 8.97
N ILE A 235 -18.26 13.63 8.96
CA ILE A 235 -19.12 14.03 7.83
C ILE A 235 -18.98 15.53 7.54
N GLU A 236 -18.94 16.38 8.55
CA GLU A 236 -18.73 17.83 8.36
C GLU A 236 -17.37 18.15 7.75
N VAL A 237 -16.32 17.43 8.17
CA VAL A 237 -14.96 17.56 7.62
C VAL A 237 -14.93 17.16 6.15
N VAL A 238 -15.39 15.94 5.83
CA VAL A 238 -15.36 15.44 4.43
C VAL A 238 -16.34 16.19 3.52
N SER A 239 -17.32 16.89 4.09
CA SER A 239 -18.21 17.79 3.35
C SER A 239 -17.61 19.18 3.09
N GLY A 240 -16.42 19.46 3.63
CA GLY A 240 -15.77 20.77 3.52
C GLY A 240 -16.40 21.85 4.41
N LYS A 241 -17.30 21.50 5.34
CA LYS A 241 -17.95 22.47 6.24
C LYS A 241 -17.01 22.94 7.35
N LYS A 242 -16.05 22.10 7.74
CA LYS A 242 -15.08 22.38 8.80
C LYS A 242 -13.73 21.75 8.48
N SER A 243 -12.66 22.30 9.07
CA SER A 243 -11.35 21.67 9.06
C SER A 243 -11.27 20.55 10.09
N VAL A 244 -10.33 19.61 9.91
CA VAL A 244 -10.05 18.55 10.90
C VAL A 244 -9.74 19.17 12.26
N LEU A 245 -8.94 20.24 12.31
CA LEU A 245 -8.55 20.90 13.57
C LEU A 245 -9.77 21.46 14.32
N LYS A 246 -10.72 22.07 13.61
CA LYS A 246 -11.94 22.60 14.21
C LYS A 246 -12.83 21.48 14.76
N ALA A 247 -13.03 20.42 13.98
CA ALA A 247 -13.76 19.24 14.43
C ALA A 247 -13.09 18.57 15.65
N HIS A 248 -11.75 18.49 15.65
CA HIS A 248 -10.95 17.96 16.75
C HIS A 248 -11.17 18.75 18.06
N ALA A 249 -11.15 20.09 17.98
CA ALA A 249 -11.41 20.95 19.13
C ALA A 249 -12.86 20.83 19.65
N GLU A 250 -13.85 20.76 18.76
CA GLU A 250 -15.27 20.61 19.12
C GLU A 250 -15.56 19.25 19.79
N LEU A 251 -14.77 18.22 19.48
CA LEU A 251 -14.83 16.92 20.14
C LEU A 251 -14.10 16.90 21.50
N GLY A 252 -13.52 18.02 21.96
CA GLY A 252 -12.81 18.11 23.23
C GLY A 252 -11.45 17.39 23.24
N LEU A 253 -10.81 17.28 22.08
CA LEU A 253 -9.54 16.57 21.90
C LEU A 253 -8.34 17.52 22.04
N ASP A 254 -7.20 17.03 22.55
CA ASP A 254 -6.00 17.86 22.67
C ASP A 254 -5.32 17.91 21.29
N PRO A 255 -4.93 19.08 20.75
CA PRO A 255 -4.24 19.17 19.45
C PRO A 255 -3.03 18.23 19.31
N ARG A 256 -2.36 17.89 20.42
CA ARG A 256 -1.24 16.94 20.45
C ARG A 256 -1.64 15.51 20.06
N ASP A 257 -2.91 15.16 20.18
CA ASP A 257 -3.45 13.86 19.79
C ASP A 257 -3.38 13.64 18.26
N LEU A 258 -3.29 14.72 17.46
CA LEU A 258 -3.12 14.64 16.00
C LEU A 258 -1.69 14.27 15.55
N VAL A 259 -0.70 14.34 16.45
CA VAL A 259 0.72 14.07 16.12
C VAL A 259 1.12 12.63 16.46
N ARG A 260 0.38 11.93 17.33
CA ARG A 260 0.65 10.56 17.80
C ARG A 260 0.07 9.47 16.88
N GLY A 261 0.11 9.67 15.57
CA GLY A 261 -0.24 8.64 14.59
C GLY A 261 0.87 7.60 14.40
N PRO A 262 0.58 6.41 13.84
CA PRO A 262 1.60 5.47 13.42
C PRO A 262 2.51 6.16 12.38
N GLN A 263 3.76 6.42 12.76
CA GLN A 263 4.76 6.91 11.83
C GLN A 263 5.11 5.75 10.90
N PHE A 264 4.52 5.71 9.71
CA PHE A 264 5.05 4.89 8.64
C PHE A 264 6.44 5.44 8.30
N SER A 265 7.48 4.78 8.83
CA SER A 265 8.87 5.00 8.44
C SER A 265 9.03 4.54 6.99
N GLY A 266 8.65 5.39 6.03
CA GLY A 266 9.29 5.39 4.72
C GLY A 266 10.71 5.89 4.93
N SER A 267 11.70 5.12 4.49
CA SER A 267 13.10 5.53 4.51
C SER A 267 13.25 6.96 3.98
N PRO A 268 13.95 7.86 4.68
CA PRO A 268 14.30 9.15 4.11
C PRO A 268 15.22 8.88 2.92
N SER A 269 14.79 9.35 1.76
CA SER A 269 15.65 9.59 0.61
C SER A 269 16.88 10.39 1.06
N GLU A 270 18.03 9.98 0.54
CA GLU A 270 19.34 10.64 0.68
C GLU A 270 19.22 12.17 0.57
N SER A 271 19.64 12.86 1.62
CA SER A 271 20.14 14.23 1.54
C SER A 271 21.46 14.31 2.30
N THR A 272 22.52 13.72 1.74
CA THR A 272 23.88 13.98 2.22
C THR A 272 24.37 15.29 1.62
N GLY A 273 23.83 16.39 2.16
CA GLY A 273 24.47 17.70 2.10
C GLY A 273 25.65 17.74 3.06
N LYS A 274 26.82 18.06 2.52
CA LYS A 274 28.03 18.44 3.26
C LYS A 274 27.73 19.48 4.35
N GLY A 275 28.23 19.24 5.55
CA GLY A 275 28.26 20.21 6.63
C GLY A 275 29.19 19.75 7.75
N GLU A 276 30.47 20.12 7.64
CA GLU A 276 31.43 20.16 8.74
C GLU A 276 30.94 21.08 9.86
N GLY A 277 31.17 20.71 11.12
CA GLY A 277 30.88 21.58 12.27
C GLY A 277 30.94 20.91 13.64
N THR A 278 32.16 20.63 14.08
CA THR A 278 32.70 20.55 15.45
C THR A 278 31.83 20.97 16.67
N GLY A 279 31.97 20.21 17.77
CA GLY A 279 31.85 20.68 19.18
C GLY A 279 30.95 19.81 20.08
N HIS A 280 31.46 18.77 20.76
CA HIS A 280 31.87 18.74 22.18
C HIS A 280 30.87 19.30 23.21
N GLY A 281 30.45 18.43 24.15
CA GLY A 281 29.79 18.83 25.39
C GLY A 281 29.05 17.69 26.10
N ALA A 282 29.79 16.78 26.74
CA ALA A 282 29.29 16.00 27.87
C ALA A 282 29.57 16.80 29.15
N GLY A 283 28.60 16.89 30.05
CA GLY A 283 28.75 17.58 31.32
C GLY A 283 27.51 17.46 32.18
N ASP A 284 27.55 16.49 33.09
CA ASP A 284 26.75 16.45 34.30
C ASP A 284 26.99 17.71 35.15
N SER A 285 25.94 18.27 35.74
CA SER A 285 26.04 18.84 37.10
C SER A 285 24.65 19.09 37.69
N ASP A 286 24.51 18.59 38.91
CA ASP A 286 23.48 18.89 39.89
C ASP A 286 23.38 20.39 40.20
N GLY A 287 22.18 20.85 40.55
CA GLY A 287 21.98 22.21 41.06
C GLY A 287 20.55 22.51 41.45
N MET A 288 20.24 22.28 42.73
CA MET A 288 19.10 22.86 43.46
C MET A 288 19.10 24.39 43.40
N GLY A 289 17.93 25.04 43.44
CA GLY A 289 17.86 26.44 43.88
C GLY A 289 16.65 27.24 43.42
N SER A 290 15.81 27.56 44.40
CA SER A 290 14.67 28.49 44.39
C SER A 290 14.97 29.91 43.89
N GLY A 291 13.97 30.58 43.31
CA GLY A 291 13.99 32.03 43.12
C GLY A 291 12.73 32.58 42.47
N SER A 292 11.78 33.01 43.31
CA SER A 292 10.67 33.91 42.99
C SER A 292 11.17 35.31 42.62
N GLY A 293 10.52 35.97 41.65
CA GLY A 293 10.74 37.38 41.37
C GLY A 293 9.78 37.89 40.29
N ASP A 294 8.68 38.50 40.73
CA ASP A 294 7.88 39.45 39.94
C ASP A 294 8.74 40.66 39.56
N ALA A 295 8.59 41.17 38.33
CA ALA A 295 8.72 42.60 38.04
C ALA A 295 8.19 42.95 36.64
N ASP A 296 7.36 43.98 36.65
CA ASP A 296 6.79 44.72 35.54
C ASP A 296 7.82 45.23 34.51
N GLY A 297 7.36 45.46 33.28
CA GLY A 297 8.16 46.15 32.26
C GLY A 297 7.37 46.50 31.00
N MET A 298 6.72 47.66 31.03
CA MET A 298 6.15 48.35 29.87
C MET A 298 7.22 48.83 28.87
N GLY A 299 6.86 48.87 27.57
CA GLY A 299 7.53 49.65 26.52
C GLY A 299 7.35 48.97 25.15
N GLY A 300 6.87 49.58 24.07
CA GLY A 300 6.76 50.98 23.70
C GLY A 300 7.55 51.26 22.42
N GLY A 301 6.84 51.50 21.30
CA GLY A 301 7.38 52.03 20.03
C GLY A 301 8.08 51.01 19.12
N SER A 302 8.22 51.20 17.81
CA SER A 302 7.72 52.18 16.84
C SER A 302 8.39 51.86 15.48
N GLY A 303 7.72 52.12 14.37
CA GLY A 303 8.39 52.50 13.11
C GLY A 303 8.67 51.41 12.07
N GLY A 304 8.02 51.53 10.91
CA GLY A 304 8.53 51.02 9.62
C GLY A 304 9.78 51.80 9.16
N PRO A 305 10.33 51.56 7.96
CA PRO A 305 9.60 51.83 6.72
C PRO A 305 9.90 50.93 5.49
N SER A 306 9.16 51.28 4.43
CA SER A 306 9.16 50.98 2.99
C SER A 306 10.44 50.67 2.20
N GLY A 307 10.25 49.94 1.08
CA GLY A 307 10.99 50.00 -0.21
C GLY A 307 10.63 48.77 -1.06
N SER A 308 9.89 48.80 -2.18
CA SER A 308 9.99 49.46 -3.50
C SER A 308 11.10 48.93 -4.44
N GLY A 309 10.69 48.56 -5.67
CA GLY A 309 11.51 48.23 -6.85
C GLY A 309 11.34 46.76 -7.27
N GLY A 310 10.75 46.36 -8.41
CA GLY A 310 10.58 47.03 -9.70
C GLY A 310 11.69 46.58 -10.67
N GLY A 311 11.38 45.73 -11.65
CA GLY A 311 12.37 45.28 -12.64
C GLY A 311 11.82 44.30 -13.69
N VAL A 312 11.29 44.86 -14.78
CA VAL A 312 10.99 44.19 -16.05
C VAL A 312 12.30 43.88 -16.78
N GLY A 313 12.39 42.73 -17.44
CA GLY A 313 13.50 42.38 -18.32
C GLY A 313 13.07 41.35 -19.35
N SER A 314 12.82 41.82 -20.57
CA SER A 314 12.54 41.06 -21.78
C SER A 314 13.85 40.48 -22.34
N HIS A 315 13.81 39.20 -22.75
CA HIS A 315 14.39 38.68 -24.00
C HIS A 315 13.83 37.28 -24.27
#